data_AF-A0A958Q478-F1
#
_entry.id   AF-A0A958Q478-F1
#
_cell.length_a   1.000
_cell.length_b   1.000
_cell.length_c   1.000
_cell.angle_alpha   90.00
_cell.angle_beta   90.00
_cell.angle_gamma   90.00
#
_symmetry.space_group_name_H-M   'P 1'
#
loop_
_entity.id
_entity.type
_entity.pdbx_description
1 polymer ?
#
loop_
_entity_poly.entity_id
_entity_poly.type
_entity_poly.pdbx_seq_one_letter_code
_entity_poly.pdbx_strand_id
1 'polypeptide(L)'
;GWIVGPKLVGIVFSEQSKIGSRLTKLSGMLTRDTKTLVLVTLLSVAFHLLQMWLHWMIAQALGAPIPFVYILTTVPFINILGSLPISWNGVGVREAGYIFFFAQQHPFFTQEQAIAMGAMWLLAITVTSAVGGTIAMLSKDFSFSILKAPAYQN
;
A
#
# COMPACT_ATOMS: atom_id res chain seq x y z
N GLY A 1 -14.31 3.55 -5.41
CA GLY A 1 -13.71 4.87 -5.72
C GLY A 1 -14.35 5.97 -4.90
N TRP A 2 -13.64 7.07 -4.65
CA TRP A 2 -14.05 8.16 -3.75
C TRP A 2 -15.42 8.80 -4.05
N ILE A 3 -15.95 8.65 -5.27
CA ILE A 3 -17.31 9.09 -5.66
C ILE A 3 -18.39 8.12 -5.15
N VAL A 4 -18.12 6.81 -5.20
CA VAL A 4 -19.08 5.73 -4.88
C VAL A 4 -18.95 5.31 -3.41
N GLY A 5 -17.77 5.47 -2.81
CA GLY A 5 -17.46 5.09 -1.43
C GLY A 5 -18.44 5.67 -0.39
N PRO A 6 -18.70 6.99 -0.37
CA PRO A 6 -19.67 7.59 0.56
C PRO A 6 -21.08 6.99 0.43
N LYS A 7 -21.51 6.66 -0.79
CA LYS A 7 -22.81 6.03 -1.05
C LYS A 7 -22.83 4.58 -0.55
N LEU A 8 -21.75 3.84 -0.76
CA LEU A 8 -21.62 2.46 -0.28
C LEU A 8 -21.59 2.37 1.25
N VAL A 9 -20.97 3.34 1.92
CA VAL A 9 -20.94 3.39 3.40
C VAL A 9 -22.37 3.43 3.97
N GLY A 10 -23.25 4.26 3.40
CA GLY A 10 -24.64 4.33 3.85
C GLY A 10 -25.49 3.09 3.50
N ILE A 11 -25.04 2.27 2.54
CA ILE A 11 -25.70 0.99 2.17
C ILE A 11 -25.22 -0.15 3.07
N VAL A 12 -23.92 -0.21 3.36
CA VAL A 12 -23.28 -1.34 4.06
C VAL A 12 -23.35 -1.19 5.58
N PHE A 13 -23.28 0.05 6.10
CA PHE A 13 -23.30 0.31 7.54
C PHE A 13 -24.55 1.09 7.93
N SER A 14 -25.34 0.54 8.85
CA SER A 14 -26.52 1.25 9.37
C SER A 14 -26.10 2.48 10.18
N GLU A 15 -26.74 3.62 9.92
CA GLU A 15 -26.49 4.89 10.62
C GLU A 15 -26.79 4.82 12.13
N GLN A 16 -27.54 3.80 12.57
CA GLN A 16 -27.83 3.54 13.98
C GLN A 16 -26.62 3.06 14.79
N SER A 17 -25.57 2.56 14.13
CA SER A 17 -24.35 2.13 14.83
C SER A 17 -23.38 3.29 15.10
N LYS A 18 -22.62 3.22 16.21
CA LYS A 18 -21.55 4.19 16.52
C LYS A 18 -20.49 4.28 15.41
N ILE A 19 -20.30 3.20 14.65
CA ILE A 19 -19.35 3.14 13.54
C ILE A 19 -19.95 3.80 12.30
N GLY A 20 -21.21 3.51 11.97
CA GLY A 20 -21.92 4.10 10.82
C GLY A 20 -21.96 5.63 10.89
N SER A 21 -22.37 6.20 12.03
CA SER A 21 -22.41 7.67 12.22
C SER A 21 -21.04 8.35 12.06
N ARG A 22 -19.95 7.71 12.50
CA ARG A 22 -18.58 8.20 12.30
C ARG A 22 -18.15 8.11 10.84
N LEU A 23 -18.46 7.01 10.16
CA LEU A 23 -18.13 6.80 8.75
C LEU A 23 -18.91 7.77 7.85
N THR A 24 -20.18 8.07 8.15
CA THR A 24 -20.97 9.09 7.43
C THR A 24 -20.41 10.49 7.65
N LYS A 25 -19.97 10.81 8.87
CA LYS A 25 -19.31 12.11 9.15
C LYS A 25 -18.00 12.26 8.38
N LEU A 26 -17.17 11.21 8.36
CA LEU A 26 -15.91 11.20 7.59
C LEU A 26 -16.17 11.25 6.09
N SER A 27 -17.19 10.57 5.60
CA SER A 27 -17.52 10.56 4.17
C SER A 27 -18.02 11.91 3.67
N GLY A 28 -18.69 12.68 4.53
CA GLY A 28 -19.08 14.07 4.27
C GLY A 28 -17.90 15.04 4.16
N MET A 29 -16.75 14.72 4.75
CA MET A 29 -15.52 15.52 4.67
C MET A 29 -14.68 15.22 3.42
N LEU A 30 -15.04 14.19 2.64
CA LEU A 30 -14.30 13.81 1.44
C LEU A 30 -14.56 14.79 0.30
N THR A 31 -13.50 15.15 -0.43
CA THR A 31 -13.58 16.09 -1.55
C THR A 31 -14.50 15.52 -2.64
N ARG A 32 -15.51 16.28 -3.06
CA ARG A 32 -16.40 15.91 -4.18
C ARG A 32 -15.98 16.51 -5.51
N ASP A 33 -14.89 17.29 -5.53
CA ASP A 33 -14.38 17.86 -6.76
C ASP A 33 -13.84 16.77 -7.69
N THR A 34 -14.48 16.61 -8.84
CA THR A 34 -14.16 15.54 -9.78
C THR A 34 -12.75 15.71 -10.36
N LYS A 35 -12.29 16.95 -10.55
CA LYS A 35 -10.93 17.22 -11.07
C LYS A 35 -9.86 16.74 -10.08
N THR A 36 -10.00 17.09 -8.81
CA THR A 36 -9.11 16.64 -7.73
C THR A 36 -9.12 15.12 -7.61
N LEU A 37 -10.31 14.48 -7.65
CA LEU A 37 -10.41 13.02 -7.56
C LEU A 37 -9.74 12.31 -8.75
N VAL A 38 -9.90 12.83 -9.97
CA VAL A 38 -9.22 12.30 -11.15
C VAL A 38 -7.71 12.46 -11.01
N LEU A 39 -7.23 13.65 -10.61
CA LEU A 39 -5.81 13.92 -10.43
C LEU A 39 -5.18 12.98 -9.39
N VAL A 40 -5.78 12.84 -8.22
CA VAL A 40 -5.28 11.95 -7.16
C VAL A 40 -5.31 10.50 -7.63
N THR A 41 -6.37 10.08 -8.34
CA THR A 41 -6.44 8.71 -8.88
C THR A 41 -5.32 8.45 -9.89
N LEU A 42 -5.06 9.38 -10.81
CA LEU A 42 -3.98 9.26 -11.79
C LEU A 42 -2.61 9.22 -11.10
N LEU A 43 -2.40 10.05 -10.09
CA LEU A 43 -1.17 10.02 -9.28
C LEU A 43 -1.01 8.68 -8.55
N SER A 44 -2.07 8.12 -7.97
CA SER A 44 -2.03 6.80 -7.34
C SER A 44 -1.73 5.69 -8.35
N VAL A 45 -2.36 5.73 -9.53
CA VAL A 45 -2.08 4.76 -10.61
C VAL A 45 -0.62 4.86 -11.05
N ALA A 46 -0.11 6.07 -11.30
CA ALA A 46 1.28 6.29 -11.68
C ALA A 46 2.25 5.80 -10.60
N PHE A 47 1.95 6.06 -9.33
CA PHE A 47 2.74 5.59 -8.20
C PHE A 47 2.78 4.06 -8.12
N HIS A 48 1.63 3.40 -8.27
CA HIS A 48 1.59 1.94 -8.31
C HIS A 48 2.33 1.39 -9.52
N LEU A 49 2.16 1.94 -10.71
CA LEU A 49 2.92 1.53 -11.90
C LEU A 49 4.43 1.68 -11.72
N LEU A 50 4.88 2.74 -11.04
CA LEU A 50 6.28 2.89 -10.66
C LEU A 50 6.73 1.79 -9.69
N GLN A 51 5.93 1.46 -8.67
CA GLN A 51 6.24 0.34 -7.77
C GLN A 51 6.34 -0.99 -8.53
N MET A 52 5.43 -1.23 -9.47
CA MET A 52 5.43 -2.40 -10.34
C MET A 52 6.68 -2.46 -11.22
N TRP A 53 7.08 -1.33 -11.78
CA TRP A 53 8.31 -1.19 -12.56
C TRP A 53 9.54 -1.52 -11.72
N LEU A 54 9.62 -1.01 -10.49
CA LEU A 54 10.73 -1.32 -9.57
C LEU A 54 10.81 -2.81 -9.23
N HIS A 55 9.68 -3.47 -8.97
CA HIS A 55 9.65 -4.93 -8.76
C HIS A 55 10.18 -5.69 -9.98
N TRP A 56 9.79 -5.26 -11.17
CA TRP A 56 10.27 -5.87 -12.40
C TRP A 56 11.78 -5.66 -12.57
N MET A 57 12.31 -4.47 -12.30
CA MET A 57 13.75 -4.22 -12.32
C MET A 57 14.51 -5.10 -11.32
N ILE A 58 13.98 -5.30 -10.11
CA ILE A 58 14.55 -6.23 -9.12
C ILE A 58 14.56 -7.66 -9.69
N ALA A 59 13.48 -8.11 -10.34
CA ALA A 59 13.43 -9.43 -10.97
C ALA A 59 14.54 -9.59 -12.02
N GLN A 60 14.67 -8.61 -12.93
CA GLN A 60 15.71 -8.64 -13.98
C GLN A 60 17.11 -8.65 -13.37
N ALA A 61 17.36 -7.86 -12.33
CA ALA A 61 18.66 -7.81 -11.65
C ALA A 61 19.03 -9.13 -10.96
N LEU A 62 18.03 -9.92 -10.53
CA LEU A 62 18.23 -11.25 -9.96
C LEU A 62 18.36 -12.37 -11.01
N GLY A 63 18.40 -12.01 -12.30
CA GLY A 63 18.45 -12.97 -13.40
C GLY A 63 17.15 -13.74 -13.59
N ALA A 64 16.02 -13.20 -13.11
CA ALA A 64 14.69 -13.75 -13.33
C ALA A 64 14.00 -13.01 -14.50
N PRO A 65 13.95 -13.60 -15.72
CA PRO A 65 13.42 -12.94 -16.91
C PRO A 65 11.88 -12.93 -16.92
N ILE A 66 11.24 -12.52 -15.82
CA ILE A 66 9.79 -12.43 -15.72
C ILE A 66 9.29 -11.29 -16.63
N PRO A 67 8.35 -11.55 -17.57
CA PRO A 67 7.77 -10.49 -18.38
C PRO A 67 7.01 -9.48 -17.51
N PHE A 68 7.10 -8.19 -17.84
CA PHE A 68 6.48 -7.12 -17.06
C PHE A 68 4.96 -7.30 -16.85
N VAL A 69 4.26 -7.89 -17.82
CA VAL A 69 2.81 -8.18 -17.74
C VAL A 69 2.47 -9.15 -16.60
N TYR A 70 3.34 -10.12 -16.30
CA TYR A 70 3.13 -11.01 -15.16
C TYR A 70 3.29 -10.26 -13.85
N ILE A 71 4.30 -9.38 -13.74
CA ILE A 71 4.46 -8.51 -12.58
C ILE A 71 3.18 -7.68 -12.38
N LEU A 72 2.69 -6.99 -13.42
CA LEU A 72 1.47 -6.17 -13.42
C LEU A 72 0.23 -6.88 -12.89
N THR A 73 0.12 -8.18 -13.11
CA THR A 73 -1.06 -8.96 -12.70
C THR A 73 -0.88 -9.59 -11.33
N THR A 74 0.30 -10.10 -10.97
CA THR A 74 0.49 -10.89 -9.76
C THR A 74 0.86 -10.05 -8.54
N VAL A 75 1.78 -9.08 -8.69
CA VAL A 75 2.29 -8.28 -7.56
C VAL A 75 1.19 -7.46 -6.85
N PRO A 76 0.12 -6.95 -7.50
CA PRO A 76 -0.96 -6.29 -6.77
C PRO A 76 -1.64 -7.24 -5.77
N PHE A 77 -1.87 -8.50 -6.15
CA PHE A 77 -2.41 -9.50 -5.23
C PHE A 77 -1.43 -9.82 -4.10
N ILE A 78 -0.14 -9.94 -4.42
CA ILE A 78 0.91 -10.18 -3.42
C ILE A 78 1.00 -9.00 -2.44
N ASN A 79 0.86 -7.76 -2.92
CA ASN A 79 0.82 -6.57 -2.08
C ASN A 79 -0.42 -6.54 -1.18
N ILE A 80 -1.59 -6.95 -1.69
CA ILE A 80 -2.80 -7.10 -0.87
C ILE A 80 -2.54 -8.11 0.25
N LEU A 81 -2.02 -9.30 -0.08
CA LEU A 81 -1.68 -10.33 0.90
C LEU A 81 -0.65 -9.83 1.93
N GLY A 82 0.42 -9.19 1.46
CA GLY A 82 1.49 -8.64 2.31
C GLY A 82 1.05 -7.43 3.15
N SER A 83 -0.06 -6.78 2.81
CA SER A 83 -0.64 -5.69 3.62
C SER A 83 -1.50 -6.19 4.78
N LEU A 84 -1.84 -7.49 4.79
CA LEU A 84 -2.58 -8.08 5.89
C LEU A 84 -1.71 -8.05 7.15
N PRO A 85 -2.29 -7.82 8.34
CA PRO A 85 -1.56 -7.75 9.60
C PRO A 85 -1.19 -9.15 10.12
N ILE A 86 -0.71 -10.02 9.23
CA ILE A 86 -0.27 -11.39 9.52
C ILE A 86 1.22 -11.39 9.88
N SER A 87 2.00 -10.52 9.23
CA SER A 87 3.45 -10.44 9.42
C SER A 87 3.94 -8.99 9.38
N TRP A 88 5.13 -8.76 9.92
CA TRP A 88 5.79 -7.47 9.86
C TRP A 88 6.12 -7.07 8.42
N ASN A 89 5.45 -6.03 7.90
CA ASN A 89 5.63 -5.53 6.52
C ASN A 89 5.40 -6.57 5.39
N GLY A 90 4.70 -7.66 5.70
CA GLY A 90 4.47 -8.74 4.73
C GLY A 90 5.65 -9.69 4.56
N VAL A 91 6.68 -9.65 5.43
CA VAL A 91 7.81 -10.60 5.39
C VAL A 91 7.30 -12.02 5.61
N GLY A 92 7.76 -12.96 4.78
CA GLY A 92 7.27 -14.33 4.67
C GLY A 92 6.03 -14.45 3.77
N VAL A 93 5.03 -13.57 3.92
CA VAL A 93 3.80 -13.60 3.12
C VAL A 93 4.06 -13.21 1.67
N ARG A 94 4.91 -12.20 1.46
CA ARG A 94 5.27 -11.70 0.14
C ARG A 94 6.10 -12.74 -0.64
N GLU A 95 7.07 -13.34 0.03
CA GLU A 95 7.95 -14.37 -0.53
C GLU A 95 7.13 -15.62 -0.87
N ALA A 96 6.23 -16.05 0.02
CA ALA A 96 5.29 -17.14 -0.26
C ALA A 96 4.37 -16.79 -1.44
N GLY A 97 3.92 -15.54 -1.54
CA GLY A 97 3.15 -15.03 -2.68
C GLY A 97 3.94 -15.10 -3.99
N TYR A 98 5.21 -14.66 -4.00
CA TYR A 98 6.06 -14.76 -5.19
C TYR A 98 6.24 -16.21 -5.61
N ILE A 99 6.54 -17.11 -4.66
CA ILE A 99 6.64 -18.55 -4.95
C ILE A 99 5.30 -19.05 -5.49
N PHE A 100 4.18 -18.80 -4.83
CA PHE A 100 2.87 -19.30 -5.25
C PHE A 100 2.49 -18.83 -6.67
N PHE A 101 2.64 -17.54 -6.97
CA PHE A 101 2.25 -16.98 -8.26
C PHE A 101 3.26 -17.23 -9.39
N PHE A 102 4.55 -17.36 -9.08
CA PHE A 102 5.60 -17.53 -10.10
C PHE A 102 6.16 -18.96 -10.19
N ALA A 103 5.87 -19.88 -9.25
CA ALA A 103 6.40 -21.26 -9.28
C ALA A 103 5.97 -22.05 -10.52
N GLN A 104 4.83 -21.74 -11.13
CA GLN A 104 4.40 -22.37 -12.38
C GLN A 104 5.26 -21.98 -13.59
N GLN A 105 6.14 -20.99 -13.44
CA GLN A 105 7.02 -20.50 -14.50
C GLN A 105 8.43 -21.06 -14.42
N HIS A 106 8.67 -22.18 -13.72
CA HIS A 106 9.95 -22.88 -13.83
C HIS A 106 10.28 -23.18 -15.30
N PRO A 107 11.49 -22.84 -15.79
CA PRO A 107 12.72 -22.51 -15.05
C PRO A 107 13.00 -21.01 -14.79
N PHE A 108 12.07 -20.09 -15.05
CA PHE A 108 12.32 -18.65 -15.03
C PHE A 108 12.40 -18.01 -13.64
N PHE A 109 11.95 -18.69 -12.59
CA PHE A 109 11.93 -18.15 -11.23
C PHE A 109 12.15 -19.23 -10.18
N THR A 110 13.21 -19.09 -9.37
CA THR A 110 13.53 -20.03 -8.29
C THR A 110 13.07 -19.52 -6.92
N GLN A 111 13.01 -20.42 -5.93
CA GLN A 111 12.67 -20.06 -4.56
C GLN A 111 13.69 -19.08 -3.95
N GLU A 112 14.98 -19.24 -4.28
CA GLU A 112 16.05 -18.33 -3.85
C GLU A 112 15.85 -16.93 -4.42
N GLN A 113 15.46 -16.83 -5.70
CA GLN A 113 15.13 -15.56 -6.34
C GLN A 113 13.89 -14.90 -5.71
N ALA A 114 12.89 -15.69 -5.30
CA ALA A 114 11.72 -15.18 -4.59
C ALA A 114 12.08 -14.55 -3.24
N ILE A 115 12.93 -15.23 -2.47
CA ILE A 115 13.42 -14.73 -1.18
C ILE A 115 14.28 -13.48 -1.39
N ALA A 116 15.18 -13.50 -2.36
CA ALA A 116 16.03 -12.36 -2.70
C ALA A 116 15.20 -11.14 -3.15
N MET A 117 14.15 -11.36 -3.95
CA MET A 117 13.23 -10.30 -4.37
C MET A 117 12.52 -9.66 -3.18
N GLY A 118 12.01 -10.47 -2.24
CA GLY A 118 11.39 -9.98 -1.00
C GLY A 118 12.37 -9.16 -0.15
N ALA A 119 13.59 -9.65 0.02
CA ALA A 119 14.65 -8.95 0.74
C ALA A 119 15.04 -7.61 0.09
N MET A 120 15.20 -7.58 -1.23
CA MET A 120 15.51 -6.35 -1.98
C MET A 120 14.38 -5.32 -1.87
N TRP A 121 13.13 -5.78 -1.93
CA TRP A 121 11.97 -4.92 -1.75
C TRP A 121 11.88 -4.35 -0.34
N LEU A 122 12.11 -5.17 0.69
CA LEU A 122 12.16 -4.73 2.07
C LEU A 122 13.24 -3.66 2.26
N LEU A 123 14.45 -3.91 1.73
CA LEU A 123 15.55 -2.95 1.77
C LEU A 123 15.17 -1.61 1.12
N ALA A 124 14.55 -1.65 -0.07
CA ALA A 124 14.09 -0.44 -0.75
C ALA A 124 13.07 0.36 0.08
N ILE A 125 12.11 -0.32 0.72
CA ILE A 125 11.15 0.31 1.64
C ILE A 125 11.87 0.88 2.86
N THR A 126 12.79 0.14 3.47
CA THR A 126 13.53 0.60 4.65
C THR A 126 14.35 1.86 4.35
N VAL A 127 15.08 1.89 3.24
CA VAL A 127 15.89 3.05 2.83
C VAL A 127 15.00 4.28 2.57
N THR A 128 13.94 4.12 1.78
CA THR A 128 13.03 5.23 1.47
C THR A 128 12.28 5.73 2.72
N SER A 129 11.89 4.81 3.62
CA SER A 129 11.27 5.16 4.90
C SER A 129 12.24 5.86 5.84
N ALA A 130 13.51 5.47 5.85
CA ALA A 130 14.54 6.15 6.62
C ALA A 130 14.72 7.60 6.13
N VAL A 131 14.79 7.81 4.81
CA VAL A 131 14.85 9.17 4.23
C VAL A 131 13.62 9.98 4.65
N GLY A 132 12.41 9.44 4.47
CA GLY A 132 11.18 10.12 4.91
C GLY A 132 11.18 10.44 6.42
N GLY A 133 11.62 9.49 7.25
CA GLY A 133 11.74 9.67 8.70
C GLY A 133 12.75 10.76 9.09
N THR A 134 13.90 10.81 8.41
CA THR A 134 14.91 11.87 8.64
C THR A 134 14.36 13.25 8.27
N ILE A 135 13.68 13.37 7.13
CA ILE A 135 13.04 14.63 6.72
C ILE A 135 12.00 15.06 7.75
N ALA A 136 11.12 14.15 8.18
CA ALA A 136 10.08 14.44 9.17
C ALA A 136 10.67 14.85 10.55
N MET A 137 11.81 14.28 10.94
CA MET A 137 12.53 14.67 12.15
C MET A 137 13.12 16.08 12.02
N LEU A 138 13.70 16.41 10.86
CA LEU A 138 14.29 17.72 10.60
C LEU A 138 13.24 18.84 10.43
N SER A 139 12.09 18.53 9.84
CA SER A 139 10.97 19.46 9.68
C SER A 139 10.22 19.74 10.98
N LYS A 140 10.47 18.97 12.05
CA LYS A 140 9.72 18.99 13.32
C LYS A 140 8.22 18.67 13.14
N ASP A 141 7.85 17.96 12.06
CA ASP A 141 6.48 17.52 11.82
C ASP A 141 6.01 16.52 12.89
N PHE A 142 6.93 15.88 13.62
CA PHE A 142 6.65 15.10 14.83
C PHE A 142 6.24 15.96 16.05
N SER A 143 5.55 17.08 15.85
CA SER A 143 4.87 17.77 16.94
C SER A 143 3.81 16.81 17.49
N PHE A 144 4.06 16.28 18.70
CA PHE A 144 3.16 15.43 19.47
C PHE A 144 1.83 16.18 19.79
N SER A 145 0.98 16.35 18.79
CA SER A 145 -0.36 16.96 18.92
C SER A 145 -1.39 15.98 19.53
N ILE A 146 -0.93 14.89 20.15
CA ILE A 146 -1.77 13.93 20.88
C ILE A 146 -1.91 14.31 22.37
N LEU A 147 -1.13 15.28 22.88
CA LEU A 147 -1.14 15.69 24.30
C LEU A 147 -1.88 17.01 24.59
N LYS A 148 -2.55 17.63 23.61
CA LYS A 148 -3.40 18.82 23.84
C LYS A 148 -4.86 18.52 23.50
N ALA A 149 -5.46 17.54 24.18
CA ALA A 149 -6.90 17.60 24.37
C ALA A 149 -7.17 18.74 25.38
N PRO A 150 -7.97 19.77 25.06
CA PRO A 150 -8.39 20.71 26.07
C PRO A 150 -9.18 19.93 27.12
N ALA A 151 -8.72 19.98 28.38
CA ALA A 151 -9.53 19.57 29.50
C ALA A 151 -10.84 20.37 29.39
N TYR A 152 -11.97 19.67 29.26
CA TYR A 152 -13.29 20.27 29.42
C TYR A 152 -13.30 20.92 30.81
N GLN A 153 -13.17 22.24 30.86
CA GLN A 153 -13.40 23.02 32.06
C GLN A 153 -14.91 23.06 32.27
N ASN A 154 -15.35 22.42 33.36
CA ASN A 154 -16.69 22.55 33.91
C ASN A 154 -16.88 23.94 34.53
#